data_AF-A0A940NTG3-F1
#
_entry.id   AF-A0A940NTG3-F1
#
_cell.length_a   1.000
_cell.length_b   1.000
_cell.length_c   1.000
_cell.angle_alpha   90.00
_cell.angle_beta   90.00
_cell.angle_gamma   90.00
#
_symmetry.space_group_name_H-M   'P 1'
#
loop_
_entity.id
_entity.type
_entity.pdbx_description
1 polymer ?
#
loop_
_entity_poly.entity_id
_entity_poly.type
_entity_poly.pdbx_seq_one_letter_code
_entity_poly.pdbx_strand_id
1 'polypeptide(L)' 'MKFNVTNHQLCVNDIHLLSVTSSSLVLIGDACNILLSSEFDTPPEALIAGPFVPLAVI' A
#
# COMPACT_ATOMS: atom_id res chain seq x y z
N MET A 1 -26.68 -34.46 1.83
CA MET A 1 -25.28 -34.00 1.93
C MET A 1 -25.20 -33.01 3.06
N LYS A 2 -24.23 -33.13 3.97
CA LYS A 2 -24.07 -32.23 5.13
C LYS A 2 -22.99 -31.21 4.79
N PHE A 3 -23.40 -29.99 4.43
CA PHE A 3 -22.48 -28.89 4.13
C PHE A 3 -22.17 -28.16 5.43
N ASN A 4 -20.92 -28.24 5.89
CA ASN A 4 -20.47 -27.63 7.12
C ASN A 4 -19.58 -26.44 6.78
N VAL A 5 -20.04 -25.22 7.08
CA VAL A 5 -19.26 -24.00 6.91
C VAL A 5 -18.73 -23.62 8.29
N THR A 6 -17.42 -23.79 8.49
CA THR A 6 -16.74 -23.31 9.68
C THR A 6 -16.24 -21.90 9.38
N ASN A 7 -16.89 -20.88 9.93
CA ASN A 7 -16.36 -19.52 9.89
C ASN A 7 -15.27 -19.42 10.98
N HIS A 8 -13.99 -19.52 10.60
CA HIS A 8 -12.88 -19.24 11.49
C HIS A 8 -12.85 -17.73 11.71
N GLN A 9 -13.55 -17.28 12.75
CA GLN A 9 -13.76 -15.87 13.05
C GLN A 9 -12.41 -15.13 13.06
N LEU A 10 -12.21 -14.21 12.11
CA LEU A 10 -11.05 -13.33 12.08
C LEU A 10 -11.24 -12.25 13.15
N CYS A 11 -10.86 -12.56 14.39
CA CYS A 11 -10.95 -11.64 15.52
C CYS A 11 -9.73 -10.70 15.52
N VAL A 12 -9.84 -9.62 14.77
CA VAL A 12 -8.78 -8.61 14.59
C VAL A 12 -8.58 -7.75 15.86
N ASN A 13 -9.63 -7.65 16.69
CA ASN A 13 -9.72 -6.81 17.86
C ASN A 13 -9.32 -5.36 17.56
N ASP A 14 -8.13 -4.91 17.95
CA ASP A 14 -7.71 -3.53 17.75
C ASP A 14 -6.54 -3.43 16.77
N ILE A 15 -6.69 -2.54 15.78
CA ILE A 15 -5.60 -2.12 14.90
C ILE A 15 -5.36 -0.63 15.13
N HIS A 16 -4.18 -0.32 15.65
CA HIS A 16 -3.68 1.04 15.71
C HIS A 16 -2.70 1.29 14.57
N LEU A 17 -3.06 2.21 13.68
CA LEU A 17 -2.24 2.57 12.52
C LEU A 17 -1.99 4.08 12.49
N LEU A 18 -0.72 4.46 12.45
CA LEU A 18 -0.29 5.87 12.50
C LEU A 18 -0.29 6.55 11.12
N SER A 19 0.21 5.85 10.08
CA SER A 19 0.10 6.28 8.68
C SER A 19 0.47 5.15 7.72
N VAL A 20 -0.05 5.22 6.49
CA VAL A 20 0.43 4.45 5.33
C VAL A 20 1.11 5.41 4.35
N THR A 21 2.19 4.98 3.70
CA THR A 21 2.97 5.80 2.76
C THR A 21 2.52 5.57 1.31
N SER A 22 3.12 6.28 0.34
CA SER A 22 2.84 6.04 -1.08
C SER A 22 3.11 4.59 -1.46
N SER A 23 2.20 3.98 -2.23
CA SER A 23 2.31 2.59 -2.69
C SER A 23 2.29 1.55 -1.55
N SER A 24 1.44 1.75 -0.55
CA SER A 24 1.27 0.82 0.59
C SER A 24 -0.07 0.07 0.53
N LEU A 25 -0.08 -1.17 1.04
CA LEU A 25 -1.29 -1.96 1.27
C LEU A 25 -1.27 -2.56 2.68
N VAL A 26 -2.35 -2.38 3.42
CA VAL A 26 -2.60 -3.05 4.69
C VAL A 26 -3.76 -4.01 4.48
N LEU A 27 -3.51 -5.30 4.69
CA LEU A 27 -4.49 -6.36 4.48
C LEU A 27 -4.67 -7.18 5.76
N ILE A 28 -5.92 -7.51 6.07
CA ILE A 28 -6.29 -8.35 7.21
C ILE A 28 -7.18 -9.46 6.66
N GLY A 29 -6.81 -10.71 6.95
CA GLY A 29 -7.39 -11.88 6.30
C GLY A 29 -6.64 -12.25 5.02
N ASP A 30 -7.26 -13.10 4.21
CA ASP A 30 -6.54 -13.85 3.18
C ASP A 30 -6.68 -13.19 1.80
N ALA A 31 -5.59 -13.18 1.04
CA ALA A 31 -5.62 -12.85 -0.38
C ALA A 31 -4.95 -13.96 -1.18
N CYS A 32 -5.63 -14.45 -2.22
CA CYS A 32 -5.08 -15.47 -3.12
C CYS A 32 -3.98 -14.89 -4.03
N ASN A 33 -4.13 -13.65 -4.49
CA ASN A 33 -3.13 -12.94 -5.28
C ASN A 33 -3.19 -11.45 -4.97
N ILE A 34 -2.03 -10.82 -4.82
CA ILE A 34 -1.89 -9.37 -4.72
C ILE A 34 -0.95 -8.94 -5.84
N LEU A 35 -1.49 -8.21 -6.81
CA LEU A 35 -0.75 -7.71 -7.97
C LEU A 35 -0.57 -6.21 -7.82
N LEU A 36 0.69 -5.77 -7.78
CA LEU A 36 1.07 -4.35 -7.77
C LEU A 36 1.79 -4.08 -9.09
N SER A 37 1.24 -3.16 -9.89
CA SER A 37 1.91 -2.65 -11.09
C SER A 37 2.29 -1.19 -10.84
N SER A 38 3.51 -0.85 -11.26
CA SER A 38 3.98 0.53 -11.29
C SER A 38 4.64 0.75 -12.63
N GLU A 39 3.89 1.35 -13.55
CA GLU A 39 4.40 1.76 -14.86
C GLU A 39 4.88 3.21 -14.74
N PHE A 40 6.17 3.42 -14.95
CA PHE A 40 6.77 4.74 -14.94
C PHE A 40 7.18 5.09 -16.36
N ASP A 41 6.29 5.79 -17.07
CA ASP A 41 6.50 6.25 -18.45
C ASP A 41 7.05 7.68 -18.49
N THR A 42 8.10 7.93 -17.69
CA THR A 42 8.74 9.24 -17.66
C THR A 42 10.11 9.10 -18.31
N PRO A 43 10.37 9.79 -19.43
CA PRO A 43 11.65 9.69 -20.12
C PRO A 43 12.80 10.21 -19.23
N PRO A 44 14.06 9.78 -19.42
CA PRO A 44 15.21 10.14 -18.58
C PRO A 44 15.40 11.66 -18.41
N GLU A 45 14.93 12.45 -19.38
CA GLU A 45 14.99 13.91 -19.40
C GLU A 45 13.94 14.58 -18.48
N ALA A 46 12.90 13.85 -18.07
CA ALA A 46 11.86 14.30 -17.16
C ALA A 46 12.20 14.04 -15.68
N LEU A 47 13.49 13.85 -15.37
CA LEU A 47 14.02 13.90 -14.03
C LEU A 47 13.69 15.27 -13.41
N ILE A 48 12.61 15.36 -12.62
CA ILE A 48 12.29 16.50 -11.73
C ILE A 48 13.27 16.52 -10.54
N ALA A 49 14.54 16.24 -10.79
CA ALA A 49 15.64 16.58 -9.90
C ALA A 49 16.48 17.64 -10.62
N GLY A 50 15.84 18.79 -10.83
CA GLY A 50 16.60 20.03 -10.80
C GLY A 50 17.30 20.12 -9.44
N PRO A 51 18.49 20.75 -9.35
CA PRO A 51 19.19 20.88 -8.08
C PRO A 51 18.21 21.38 -7.03
N PHE A 52 18.08 20.67 -5.91
CA PHE A 52 17.25 21.05 -4.79
C PHE A 52 17.54 22.53 -4.48
N VAL A 53 16.67 23.43 -4.94
CA VAL A 53 16.70 24.80 -4.45
C VAL A 53 16.30 24.65 -2.99
N PRO A 54 17.16 25.01 -2.03
CA PRO A 54 16.77 24.92 -0.64
C PRO A 54 15.53 25.82 -0.51
N LEU A 55 14.42 25.24 -0.06
CA LEU A 55 13.29 25.99 0.45
C LEU A 55 13.85 26.88 1.56
N ALA A 56 14.16 28.13 1.23
CA ALA A 56 14.51 29.13 2.21
C ALA A 56 13.29 29.28 3.11
N VAL A 57 13.45 28.89 4.37
CA VAL A 57 12.48 29.17 5.42
C VAL A 57 12.37 30.69 5.53
N ILE A 58 11.21 31.23 5.15
CA ILE A 58 10.68 32.50 5.64
C ILE A 58 9.22 32.26 6.01
#